data_AF-A0A9X0QGZ2-F1
#
_entry.id   AF-A0A9X0QGZ2-F1
#
_cell.length_a   1.000
_cell.length_b   1.000
_cell.length_c   1.000
_cell.angle_alpha   90.00
_cell.angle_beta   90.00
_cell.angle_gamma   90.00
#
_symmetry.space_group_name_H-M   'P 1'
#
loop_
_entity.id
_entity.type
_entity.pdbx_description
1 polymer ?
#
loop_
_entity_poly.entity_id
_entity_poly.type
_entity_poly.pdbx_seq_one_letter_code
_entity_poly.pdbx_strand_id
1 'polypeptide(L)'
;MSMILHGIETPNIIHTNTLTENLADIQEKDRYEVVMANPPFGANERKEVQQNFPIRTGETEFLFLQHFVKILKAGGRGGVIIKNTFLSNTDKASVSLRKQLLESCNLHTVLDCPGGTFQGAGVKTVVLFFEKGAPTRKTWYYQLDPGRNLGKTNPLNDDDLAEFVKSQKSFVDSPKSWSVDAKAIDKATFDLSAKNPNGGEEVAHRSPQEIMREIAGLDAESAKVLKNIGALL
;
A
#
# COMPACT_ATOMS: atom_id res chain seq x y z
N MET A 1 -2.03 16.23 21.89
CA MET A 1 -3.33 16.87 22.19
C MET A 1 -4.53 16.01 21.79
N SER A 2 -4.61 15.47 20.56
CA SER A 2 -5.79 14.69 20.10
C SER A 2 -6.25 13.59 21.07
N MET A 3 -5.36 12.70 21.50
CA MET A 3 -5.71 11.61 22.43
C MET A 3 -6.21 12.10 23.79
N ILE A 4 -5.61 13.18 24.32
CA ILE A 4 -6.03 13.80 25.60
C ILE A 4 -7.45 14.35 25.48
N LEU A 5 -7.77 15.01 24.37
CA LEU A 5 -9.11 15.53 24.10
C LEU A 5 -10.17 14.43 23.95
N HIS A 6 -9.75 13.20 23.64
CA HIS A 6 -10.62 12.02 23.57
C HIS A 6 -10.58 11.17 24.84
N GLY A 7 -10.12 11.73 25.97
CA GLY A 7 -10.20 11.09 27.29
C GLY A 7 -9.05 10.13 27.63
N ILE A 8 -7.98 10.08 26.82
CA ILE A 8 -6.77 9.33 27.18
C ILE A 8 -5.86 10.26 27.99
N GLU A 9 -5.88 10.12 29.31
CA GLU A 9 -5.21 11.03 30.24
C GLU A 9 -3.68 11.04 30.08
N THR A 10 -3.08 9.86 29.92
CA THR A 10 -1.62 9.69 29.79
C THR A 10 -1.26 8.91 28.52
N PRO A 11 -1.38 9.52 27.34
CA PRO A 11 -1.05 8.84 26.08
C PRO A 11 0.46 8.66 25.97
N ASN A 12 0.90 7.42 25.70
CA ASN A 12 2.31 7.11 25.50
C ASN A 12 2.76 7.46 24.07
N ILE A 13 2.98 8.75 23.80
CA ILE A 13 3.45 9.26 22.50
C ILE A 13 4.89 9.73 22.65
N ILE A 14 5.79 9.14 21.86
CA ILE A 14 7.21 9.49 21.86
C ILE A 14 7.53 10.28 20.60
N HIS A 15 8.12 11.47 20.76
CA HIS A 15 8.59 12.27 19.64
C HIS A 15 9.96 11.76 19.18
N THR A 16 9.99 10.97 18.12
CA THR A 16 11.21 10.39 17.55
C THR A 16 11.03 10.08 16.06
N ASN A 17 12.13 9.82 15.36
CA ASN A 17 12.08 9.19 14.04
C ASN A 17 12.20 7.67 14.20
N THR A 18 11.09 6.96 14.02
CA THR A 18 11.02 5.49 14.08
C THR A 18 12.08 4.79 13.23
N LEU A 19 12.46 5.36 12.08
CA LEU A 19 13.41 4.72 11.16
C LEU A 19 14.86 4.83 11.63
N THR A 20 15.15 5.71 12.59
CA THR A 20 16.51 5.83 13.17
C THR A 20 16.86 4.70 14.13
N GLU A 21 15.88 3.90 14.56
CA GLU A 21 16.10 2.68 15.35
C GLU A 21 16.63 1.54 14.47
N ASN A 22 17.72 0.90 14.90
CA ASN A 22 18.27 -0.26 14.24
C ASN A 22 17.41 -1.50 14.54
N LEU A 23 16.92 -2.18 13.49
CA LEU A 23 16.08 -3.37 13.67
C LEU A 23 16.79 -4.53 14.38
N ALA A 24 18.12 -4.55 14.40
CA ALA A 24 18.87 -5.54 15.15
C ALA A 24 18.72 -5.37 16.67
N ASP A 25 18.46 -4.15 17.14
CA ASP A 25 18.43 -3.80 18.57
C ASP A 25 17.07 -4.08 19.22
N ILE A 26 16.01 -4.27 18.42
CA ILE A 26 14.65 -4.55 18.90
C ILE A 26 14.60 -5.92 19.59
N GLN A 27 14.35 -5.91 20.91
CA GLN A 27 14.24 -7.10 21.74
C GLN A 27 12.77 -7.52 21.94
N GLU A 28 12.54 -8.68 22.56
CA GLU A 28 11.19 -9.20 22.80
C GLU A 28 10.33 -8.26 23.66
N LYS A 29 10.96 -7.56 24.62
CA LYS A 29 10.28 -6.56 25.48
C LYS A 29 9.76 -5.34 24.71
N ASP A 30 10.33 -5.06 23.54
CA ASP A 30 9.99 -3.90 22.70
C ASP A 30 8.88 -4.23 21.69
N ARG A 31 8.33 -5.45 21.75
CA ARG A 31 7.34 -5.94 20.80
C ARG A 31 5.91 -5.80 21.31
N TYR A 32 5.00 -5.72 20.35
CA TYR A 32 3.57 -5.51 20.55
C TYR A 32 2.73 -6.60 19.87
N GLU A 33 1.53 -6.80 20.39
CA GLU A 33 0.54 -7.76 19.91
C GLU A 33 -0.21 -7.23 18.69
N VAL A 34 -0.35 -5.91 18.58
CA VAL A 34 -1.11 -5.25 17.51
C VAL A 34 -0.32 -4.06 16.98
N VAL A 35 -0.20 -3.97 15.67
CA VAL A 35 0.29 -2.78 14.97
C VAL A 35 -0.78 -2.33 13.99
N MET A 36 -1.19 -1.07 14.09
CA MET A 36 -2.07 -0.40 13.12
C MET A 36 -1.37 0.87 12.66
N ALA A 37 -1.12 1.00 11.35
CA ALA A 37 -0.30 2.09 10.86
C ALA A 37 -0.70 2.57 9.46
N ASN A 38 -0.60 3.89 9.28
CA ASN A 38 -0.61 4.57 7.99
C ASN A 38 0.73 5.29 7.82
N PRO A 39 1.80 4.61 7.35
CA PRO A 39 3.10 5.24 7.14
C PRO A 39 2.99 6.38 6.12
N PRO A 40 3.86 7.41 6.20
CA PRO A 40 3.85 8.52 5.25
C PRO A 40 4.19 8.05 3.83
N PHE A 41 3.47 8.58 2.84
CA PHE A 41 3.66 8.25 1.43
C PHE A 41 4.71 9.14 0.77
N GLY A 42 5.55 8.54 -0.10
CA GLY A 42 6.33 9.30 -1.11
C GLY A 42 7.52 10.09 -0.56
N ALA A 43 7.96 9.78 0.66
CA ALA A 43 9.21 10.28 1.21
C ALA A 43 10.36 9.33 0.87
N ASN A 44 11.55 9.90 0.62
CA ASN A 44 12.79 9.14 0.56
C ASN A 44 13.59 9.33 1.84
N GLU A 45 14.13 8.24 2.37
CA GLU A 45 14.92 8.27 3.59
C GLU A 45 16.44 8.24 3.30
N ARG A 46 17.23 8.88 4.16
CA ARG A 46 18.68 9.07 3.97
C ARG A 46 19.43 7.74 4.00
N LYS A 47 20.53 7.64 3.24
CA LYS A 47 21.32 6.39 3.09
C LYS A 47 21.86 5.83 4.41
N GLU A 48 22.14 6.71 5.37
CA GLU A 48 22.62 6.36 6.71
C GLU A 48 21.53 5.63 7.49
N VAL A 49 20.29 6.11 7.42
CA VAL A 49 19.12 5.49 8.08
C VAL A 49 18.80 4.13 7.45
N GLN A 50 19.00 3.97 6.14
CA GLN A 50 18.80 2.69 5.47
C GLN A 50 19.70 1.56 6.03
N GLN A 51 20.83 1.88 6.67
CA GLN A 51 21.71 0.89 7.28
C GLN A 51 21.08 0.14 8.46
N ASN A 52 20.03 0.70 9.06
CA ASN A 52 19.26 0.10 10.15
C ASN A 52 18.39 -1.09 9.73
N PHE A 53 18.30 -1.36 8.42
CA PHE A 53 17.35 -2.30 7.84
C PHE A 53 18.05 -3.40 7.04
N PRO A 54 17.60 -4.67 7.15
CA PRO A 54 18.10 -5.76 6.33
C PRO A 54 17.87 -5.53 4.83
N ILE A 55 16.67 -5.04 4.46
CA ILE A 55 16.33 -4.67 3.09
C ILE A 55 16.47 -3.16 2.97
N ARG A 56 17.63 -2.74 2.45
CA ARG A 56 17.94 -1.32 2.24
C ARG A 56 17.17 -0.77 1.06
N THR A 57 16.46 0.34 1.28
CA THR A 57 15.69 1.04 0.25
C THR A 57 15.48 2.49 0.66
N GLY A 58 15.36 3.38 -0.32
CA GLY A 58 14.95 4.77 -0.07
C GLY A 58 13.46 4.91 0.22
N GLU A 59 12.64 3.94 -0.20
CA GLU A 59 11.18 4.00 -0.04
C GLU A 59 10.79 3.85 1.43
N THR A 60 10.28 4.94 1.99
CA THR A 60 9.96 5.07 3.41
C THR A 60 8.93 4.05 3.86
N GLU A 61 7.92 3.78 3.03
CA GLU A 61 6.86 2.80 3.32
C GLU A 61 7.42 1.39 3.55
N PHE A 62 8.48 1.03 2.83
CA PHE A 62 9.10 -0.30 2.93
C PHE A 62 9.95 -0.43 4.19
N LEU A 63 10.61 0.64 4.61
CA LEU A 63 11.34 0.68 5.88
C LEU A 63 10.36 0.55 7.06
N PHE A 64 9.23 1.28 7.01
CA PHE A 64 8.18 1.15 8.01
C PHE A 64 7.58 -0.26 8.05
N LEU A 65 7.28 -0.89 6.90
CA LEU A 65 6.75 -2.25 6.89
C LEU A 65 7.72 -3.26 7.53
N GLN A 66 9.03 -3.15 7.25
CA GLN A 66 10.04 -3.97 7.93
C GLN A 66 10.04 -3.74 9.44
N HIS A 67 9.95 -2.47 9.86
CA HIS A 67 9.87 -2.11 11.28
C HIS A 67 8.63 -2.70 11.95
N PHE A 68 7.44 -2.53 11.35
CA PHE A 68 6.17 -3.06 11.86
C PHE A 68 6.20 -4.58 12.00
N VAL A 69 6.70 -5.29 10.99
CA VAL A 69 6.89 -6.75 11.08
C VAL A 69 7.88 -7.09 12.20
N LYS A 70 8.95 -6.31 12.39
CA LYS A 70 9.95 -6.58 13.44
C LYS A 70 9.40 -6.38 14.85
N ILE A 71 8.65 -5.30 15.11
CA ILE A 71 8.08 -4.98 16.43
C ILE A 71 6.84 -5.81 16.78
N LEU A 72 6.26 -6.58 15.86
CA LEU A 72 5.21 -7.53 16.22
C LEU A 72 5.78 -8.72 17.01
N LYS A 73 5.06 -9.18 18.03
CA LYS A 73 5.31 -10.49 18.66
C LYS A 73 4.95 -11.63 17.70
N ALA A 74 5.48 -12.83 17.94
CA ALA A 74 4.94 -14.02 17.28
C ALA A 74 3.46 -14.21 17.70
N GLY A 75 2.58 -14.46 16.73
CA GLY A 75 1.11 -14.42 16.90
C GLY A 75 0.51 -13.02 16.92
N GLY A 76 1.33 -11.95 16.86
CA GLY A 76 0.85 -10.57 16.77
C GLY A 76 0.31 -10.24 15.38
N ARG A 77 -0.62 -9.30 15.31
CA ARG A 77 -1.34 -8.92 14.08
C ARG A 77 -1.10 -7.48 13.64
N GLY A 78 -0.94 -7.29 12.34
CA GLY A 78 -0.72 -6.00 11.69
C GLY A 78 -1.86 -5.61 10.76
N GLY A 79 -2.23 -4.32 10.77
CA GLY A 79 -3.07 -3.67 9.78
C GLY A 79 -2.33 -2.43 9.24
N VAL A 80 -1.75 -2.53 8.05
CA VAL A 80 -0.86 -1.50 7.50
C VAL A 80 -1.37 -1.02 6.14
N ILE A 81 -1.51 0.29 6.00
CA ILE A 81 -1.82 0.92 4.71
C ILE A 81 -0.51 1.11 3.93
N ILE A 82 -0.53 0.80 2.63
CA ILE A 82 0.62 0.97 1.74
C ILE A 82 0.14 1.26 0.32
N LYS A 83 0.95 1.91 -0.51
CA LYS A 83 0.64 2.06 -1.94
C LYS A 83 0.44 0.70 -2.61
N ASN A 84 -0.50 0.62 -3.55
CA ASN A 84 -0.76 -0.60 -4.31
C ASN A 84 0.44 -1.06 -5.15
N THR A 85 1.34 -0.14 -5.52
CA THR A 85 2.58 -0.43 -6.24
C THR A 85 3.51 -1.38 -5.49
N PHE A 86 3.40 -1.45 -4.15
CA PHE A 86 4.09 -2.47 -3.35
C PHE A 86 3.76 -3.89 -3.83
N LEU A 87 2.57 -4.14 -4.36
CA LEU A 87 2.13 -5.47 -4.77
C LEU A 87 2.84 -5.97 -6.04
N SER A 88 3.30 -5.09 -6.93
CA SER A 88 3.80 -5.46 -8.27
C SER A 88 5.17 -4.89 -8.64
N ASN A 89 5.69 -3.89 -7.91
CA ASN A 89 6.99 -3.30 -8.21
C ASN A 89 8.09 -4.39 -8.29
N THR A 90 8.93 -4.30 -9.32
CA THR A 90 9.89 -5.35 -9.69
C THR A 90 11.31 -5.09 -9.18
N ASP A 91 11.56 -3.96 -8.53
CA ASP A 91 12.86 -3.67 -7.94
C ASP A 91 13.19 -4.68 -6.82
N LYS A 92 14.49 -4.89 -6.60
CA LYS A 92 14.98 -5.90 -5.67
C LYS A 92 14.45 -5.74 -4.25
N ALA A 93 14.28 -4.49 -3.78
CA ALA A 93 13.79 -4.25 -2.43
C ALA A 93 12.31 -4.62 -2.29
N SER A 94 11.48 -4.24 -3.26
CA SER A 94 10.06 -4.65 -3.34
C SER A 94 9.90 -6.17 -3.30
N VAL A 95 10.60 -6.88 -4.19
CA VAL A 95 10.52 -8.35 -4.28
C VAL A 95 10.99 -9.01 -2.98
N SER A 96 12.12 -8.54 -2.42
CA SER A 96 12.68 -9.10 -1.19
C SER A 96 11.73 -8.88 -0.01
N LEU A 97 11.07 -7.73 0.05
CA LEU A 97 10.15 -7.40 1.14
C LEU A 97 8.84 -8.17 1.04
N ARG A 98 8.26 -8.33 -0.17
CA ARG A 98 7.12 -9.22 -0.37
C ARG A 98 7.44 -10.66 0.01
N LYS A 99 8.61 -11.17 -0.40
CA LYS A 99 9.09 -12.49 0.01
C LYS A 99 9.16 -12.61 1.53
N GLN A 100 9.84 -11.67 2.21
CA GLN A 100 9.97 -11.68 3.66
C GLN A 100 8.60 -11.65 4.35
N LEU A 101 7.67 -10.82 3.87
CA LEU A 101 6.31 -10.74 4.40
C LEU A 101 5.59 -12.08 4.27
N LEU A 102 5.63 -12.71 3.09
CA LEU A 102 4.94 -13.99 2.84
C LEU A 102 5.57 -15.16 3.60
N GLU A 103 6.88 -15.15 3.84
CA GLU A 103 7.58 -16.22 4.55
C GLU A 103 7.46 -16.10 6.08
N SER A 104 7.41 -14.87 6.62
CA SER A 104 7.41 -14.63 8.06
C SER A 104 6.04 -14.27 8.65
N CYS A 105 5.10 -13.86 7.80
CA CYS A 105 3.75 -13.49 8.18
C CYS A 105 2.72 -14.22 7.34
N ASN A 106 1.54 -14.45 7.93
CA ASN A 106 0.35 -14.92 7.28
C ASN A 106 -0.42 -13.69 6.80
N LEU A 107 -0.12 -13.21 5.58
CA LEU A 107 -0.87 -12.17 4.89
C LEU A 107 -2.20 -12.76 4.42
N HIS A 108 -3.18 -12.74 5.32
CA HIS A 108 -4.47 -13.38 5.09
C HIS A 108 -5.45 -12.48 4.33
N THR A 109 -5.28 -11.14 4.36
CA THR A 109 -6.17 -10.22 3.65
C THR A 109 -5.45 -9.04 3.03
N VAL A 110 -5.83 -8.72 1.79
CA VAL A 110 -5.50 -7.47 1.11
C VAL A 110 -6.81 -6.77 0.74
N LEU A 111 -7.03 -5.58 1.31
CA LEU A 111 -8.14 -4.71 0.92
C LEU A 111 -7.63 -3.73 -0.14
N ASP A 112 -8.11 -3.85 -1.37
CA ASP A 112 -7.81 -2.91 -2.46
C ASP A 112 -8.76 -1.71 -2.36
N CYS A 113 -8.20 -0.53 -2.07
CA CYS A 113 -8.98 0.68 -1.88
C CYS A 113 -9.07 1.48 -3.19
N PRO A 114 -10.23 2.07 -3.51
CA PRO A 114 -10.38 2.90 -4.69
C PRO A 114 -9.54 4.19 -4.57
N GLY A 115 -9.31 4.83 -5.71
CA GLY A 115 -8.63 6.13 -5.76
C GLY A 115 -9.36 7.17 -4.90
N GLY A 116 -8.61 8.07 -4.26
CA GLY A 116 -9.17 9.11 -3.41
C GLY A 116 -9.45 8.69 -1.96
N THR A 117 -9.29 7.40 -1.62
CA THR A 117 -9.40 6.91 -0.22
C THR A 117 -8.41 7.63 0.70
N PHE A 118 -7.12 7.63 0.33
CA PHE A 118 -6.07 8.33 1.06
C PHE A 118 -5.56 9.50 0.23
N GLN A 119 -5.74 10.71 0.77
CA GLN A 119 -5.26 11.93 0.14
C GLN A 119 -3.73 12.00 0.21
N GLY A 120 -3.08 12.46 -0.86
CA GLY A 120 -1.62 12.61 -0.91
C GLY A 120 -0.83 11.34 -1.24
N ALA A 121 -1.47 10.18 -1.39
CA ALA A 121 -0.77 8.95 -1.79
C ALA A 121 -0.27 8.96 -3.25
N GLY A 122 -0.91 9.76 -4.13
CA GLY A 122 -0.60 9.87 -5.56
C GLY A 122 -1.04 8.67 -6.41
N VAL A 123 -1.28 7.52 -5.79
CA VAL A 123 -1.76 6.27 -6.39
C VAL A 123 -2.84 5.63 -5.51
N LYS A 124 -3.44 4.53 -5.97
CA LYS A 124 -4.30 3.71 -5.11
C LYS A 124 -3.49 3.10 -3.96
N THR A 125 -4.17 2.81 -2.86
CA THR A 125 -3.56 2.19 -1.68
C THR A 125 -4.25 0.87 -1.39
N VAL A 126 -3.56 0.00 -0.69
CA VAL A 126 -4.14 -1.23 -0.13
C VAL A 126 -3.95 -1.25 1.37
N VAL A 127 -4.79 -2.01 2.07
CA VAL A 127 -4.59 -2.35 3.48
C VAL A 127 -4.16 -3.81 3.57
N LEU A 128 -2.98 -4.03 4.13
CA LEU A 128 -2.44 -5.36 4.41
C LEU A 128 -2.86 -5.79 5.81
N PHE A 129 -3.54 -6.93 5.93
CA PHE A 129 -3.81 -7.58 7.21
C PHE A 129 -3.04 -8.89 7.30
N PHE A 130 -2.21 -9.00 8.34
CA PHE A 130 -1.32 -10.13 8.49
C PHE A 130 -1.08 -10.49 9.96
N GLU A 131 -0.73 -11.75 10.20
CA GLU A 131 -0.28 -12.24 11.50
C GLU A 131 1.18 -12.70 11.42
N LYS A 132 2.03 -12.34 12.36
CA LYS A 132 3.44 -12.73 12.37
C LYS A 132 3.63 -14.12 12.97
N GLY A 133 4.53 -14.90 12.38
CA GLY A 133 5.00 -16.17 12.96
C GLY A 133 4.56 -17.42 12.21
N ALA A 134 3.74 -17.27 11.17
CA ALA A 134 3.39 -18.34 10.25
C ALA A 134 3.53 -17.84 8.80
N PRO A 135 4.01 -18.67 7.85
CA PRO A 135 4.06 -18.28 6.45
C PRO A 135 2.66 -18.19 5.85
N THR A 136 2.50 -17.30 4.88
CA THR A 136 1.28 -17.13 4.09
C THR A 136 1.00 -18.39 3.29
N ARG A 137 -0.23 -18.90 3.40
CA ARG A 137 -0.71 -20.04 2.60
C ARG A 137 -1.69 -19.62 1.51
N LYS A 138 -2.56 -18.68 1.86
CA LYS A 138 -3.65 -18.20 1.02
C LYS A 138 -3.95 -16.76 1.44
N THR A 139 -4.15 -15.89 0.46
CA THR A 139 -4.48 -14.48 0.67
C THR A 139 -5.85 -14.21 0.06
N TRP A 140 -6.74 -13.64 0.85
CA TRP A 140 -8.06 -13.22 0.41
C TRP A 140 -8.02 -11.73 0.03
N TYR A 141 -8.45 -11.43 -1.18
CA TYR A 141 -8.51 -10.07 -1.71
C TYR A 141 -9.95 -9.58 -1.67
N TYR A 142 -10.11 -8.31 -1.31
CA TYR A 142 -11.40 -7.63 -1.41
C TYR A 142 -11.21 -6.31 -2.15
N GLN A 143 -11.89 -6.15 -3.27
CA GLN A 143 -11.91 -4.91 -4.04
C GLN A 143 -13.05 -4.03 -3.52
N LEU A 144 -12.68 -2.95 -2.84
CA LEU A 144 -13.63 -2.01 -2.29
C LEU A 144 -14.21 -1.12 -3.39
N ASP A 145 -15.53 -1.15 -3.53
CA ASP A 145 -16.27 -0.27 -4.43
C ASP A 145 -17.43 0.39 -3.66
N PRO A 146 -17.26 1.67 -3.26
CA PRO A 146 -18.31 2.47 -2.65
C PRO A 146 -19.42 2.91 -3.62
N GLY A 147 -19.29 2.66 -4.92
CA GLY A 147 -20.24 3.12 -5.96
C GLY A 147 -20.19 4.63 -6.21
N ARG A 148 -19.18 5.33 -5.68
CA ARG A 148 -18.99 6.78 -5.77
C ARG A 148 -17.51 7.14 -5.73
N ASN A 149 -17.17 8.31 -6.27
CA ASN A 149 -15.81 8.84 -6.18
C ASN A 149 -15.50 9.31 -4.75
N LEU A 150 -14.37 8.87 -4.20
CA LEU A 150 -13.89 9.29 -2.89
C LEU A 150 -13.03 10.55 -2.98
N GLY A 151 -13.06 11.36 -1.93
CA GLY A 151 -12.23 12.56 -1.83
C GLY A 151 -12.50 13.35 -0.56
N LYS A 152 -11.90 14.55 -0.45
CA LYS A 152 -12.04 15.41 0.74
C LYS A 152 -13.50 15.72 1.11
N THR A 153 -14.36 15.92 0.12
CA THR A 153 -15.78 16.23 0.31
C THR A 153 -16.67 14.99 0.38
N ASN A 154 -16.14 13.81 0.04
CA ASN A 154 -16.87 12.56 -0.02
C ASN A 154 -16.00 11.42 0.54
N PRO A 155 -15.64 11.47 1.84
CA PRO A 155 -14.69 10.53 2.43
C PRO A 155 -15.26 9.11 2.49
N LEU A 156 -14.38 8.13 2.67
CA LEU A 156 -14.77 6.77 3.05
C LEU A 156 -15.45 6.80 4.44
N ASN A 157 -16.50 6.01 4.62
CA ASN A 157 -17.22 5.88 5.89
C ASN A 157 -17.46 4.41 6.27
N ASP A 158 -18.06 4.19 7.43
CA ASP A 158 -18.28 2.86 7.99
C ASP A 158 -19.26 2.01 7.15
N ASP A 159 -20.26 2.63 6.53
CA ASP A 159 -21.24 1.93 5.69
C ASP A 159 -20.58 1.36 4.43
N ASP A 160 -19.62 2.08 3.84
CA ASP A 160 -18.83 1.59 2.70
C ASP A 160 -18.03 0.32 3.06
N LEU A 161 -17.65 0.15 4.33
CA LEU A 161 -16.84 -0.97 4.83
C LEU A 161 -17.66 -2.12 5.43
N ALA A 162 -18.97 -1.93 5.63
CA ALA A 162 -19.82 -2.90 6.33
C ALA A 162 -19.82 -4.29 5.64
N GLU A 163 -19.88 -4.31 4.30
CA GLU A 163 -19.85 -5.54 3.50
C GLU A 163 -18.49 -6.26 3.65
N PHE A 164 -17.39 -5.50 3.60
CA PHE A 164 -16.03 -6.02 3.79
C PHE A 164 -15.87 -6.66 5.16
N VAL A 165 -16.24 -5.95 6.24
CA VAL A 165 -16.10 -6.43 7.63
C VAL A 165 -16.92 -7.69 7.85
N LYS A 166 -18.10 -7.79 7.24
CA LYS A 166 -18.93 -9.01 7.29
C LYS A 166 -18.26 -10.17 6.55
N SER A 167 -17.77 -9.92 5.34
CA SER A 167 -17.23 -10.95 4.44
C SER A 167 -15.86 -11.47 4.90
N GLN A 168 -15.03 -10.60 5.50
CA GLN A 168 -13.71 -10.97 6.01
C GLN A 168 -13.78 -12.05 7.10
N LYS A 169 -14.89 -12.14 7.85
CA LYS A 169 -15.06 -13.17 8.90
C LYS A 169 -15.09 -14.60 8.35
N SER A 170 -15.53 -14.77 7.10
CA SER A 170 -15.68 -16.09 6.48
C SER A 170 -14.76 -16.30 5.27
N PHE A 171 -14.11 -15.25 4.76
CA PHE A 171 -13.23 -15.30 3.58
C PHE A 171 -13.93 -15.90 2.35
N VAL A 172 -15.22 -15.62 2.19
CA VAL A 172 -16.01 -16.15 1.07
C VAL A 172 -15.70 -15.35 -0.19
N ASP A 173 -15.48 -16.05 -1.29
CA ASP A 173 -15.30 -15.44 -2.60
C ASP A 173 -16.64 -14.92 -3.13
N SER A 174 -16.60 -13.79 -3.83
CA SER A 174 -17.76 -13.03 -4.33
C SER A 174 -17.36 -12.23 -5.58
N PRO A 175 -18.28 -11.50 -6.23
CA PRO A 175 -17.90 -10.58 -7.30
C PRO A 175 -16.85 -9.53 -6.89
N LYS A 176 -16.78 -9.18 -5.60
CA LYS A 176 -15.80 -8.21 -5.06
C LYS A 176 -14.61 -8.88 -4.36
N SER A 177 -14.61 -10.21 -4.19
CA SER A 177 -13.58 -10.90 -3.42
C SER A 177 -13.17 -12.25 -3.99
N TRP A 178 -11.89 -12.55 -3.91
CA TRP A 178 -11.35 -13.81 -4.40
C TRP A 178 -10.12 -14.18 -3.59
N SER A 179 -9.74 -15.45 -3.66
CA SER A 179 -8.57 -15.94 -2.95
C SER A 179 -7.48 -16.41 -3.89
N VAL A 180 -6.23 -16.19 -3.49
CA VAL A 180 -5.05 -16.68 -4.21
C VAL A 180 -4.21 -17.54 -3.27
N ASP A 181 -3.87 -18.76 -3.71
CA ASP A 181 -2.95 -19.62 -2.99
C ASP A 181 -1.51 -19.10 -3.15
N ALA A 182 -0.77 -19.03 -2.05
CA ALA A 182 0.62 -18.58 -2.06
C ALA A 182 1.52 -19.45 -2.94
N LYS A 183 1.12 -20.71 -3.20
CA LYS A 183 1.82 -21.63 -4.10
C LYS A 183 1.71 -21.22 -5.58
N ALA A 184 0.67 -20.47 -5.95
CA ALA A 184 0.46 -19.98 -7.31
C ALA A 184 1.23 -18.68 -7.58
N ILE A 185 1.79 -18.04 -6.55
CA ILE A 185 2.60 -16.84 -6.68
C ILE A 185 3.94 -17.19 -7.34
N ASP A 186 4.34 -16.39 -8.33
CA ASP A 186 5.64 -16.51 -8.97
C ASP A 186 6.77 -16.26 -7.96
N LYS A 187 7.70 -17.22 -7.83
CA LYS A 187 8.78 -17.18 -6.83
C LYS A 187 9.94 -16.24 -7.19
N ALA A 188 9.99 -15.72 -8.41
CA ALA A 188 10.98 -14.74 -8.82
C ALA A 188 10.50 -13.32 -8.55
N THR A 189 9.21 -13.04 -8.76
CA THR A 189 8.64 -11.70 -8.59
C THR A 189 7.93 -11.50 -7.26
N PHE A 190 7.41 -12.57 -6.65
CA PHE A 190 6.48 -12.50 -5.51
C PHE A 190 5.34 -11.52 -5.74
N ASP A 191 4.83 -11.42 -6.96
CA ASP A 191 3.77 -10.49 -7.33
C ASP A 191 2.46 -10.81 -6.57
N LEU A 192 1.89 -9.79 -5.95
CA LEU A 192 0.66 -9.85 -5.16
C LEU A 192 -0.49 -9.03 -5.79
N SER A 193 -0.30 -8.48 -6.99
CA SER A 193 -1.29 -7.69 -7.73
C SER A 193 -2.30 -8.57 -8.46
N ALA A 194 -2.90 -9.51 -7.71
CA ALA A 194 -3.94 -10.38 -8.24
C ALA A 194 -5.10 -9.54 -8.78
N LYS A 195 -5.50 -9.79 -10.03
CA LYS A 195 -6.67 -9.13 -10.63
C LYS A 195 -7.95 -9.83 -10.18
N ASN A 196 -9.02 -9.05 -10.00
CA ASN A 196 -10.34 -9.59 -9.72
C ASN A 196 -10.83 -10.42 -10.93
N PRO A 197 -11.07 -11.74 -10.78
CA PRO A 197 -11.53 -12.58 -11.88
C PRO A 197 -12.94 -12.21 -12.37
N ASN A 198 -13.72 -11.51 -11.54
CA ASN A 198 -15.08 -11.08 -11.83
C ASN A 198 -15.17 -9.60 -12.27
N GLY A 199 -14.03 -8.89 -12.38
CA GLY A 199 -13.97 -7.43 -12.52
C GLY A 199 -14.34 -6.85 -13.89
N GLY A 200 -14.76 -7.66 -14.86
CA GLY A 200 -14.98 -7.23 -16.24
C GLY A 200 -13.69 -6.82 -16.97
N GLU A 201 -13.79 -6.47 -18.25
CA GLU A 201 -12.66 -5.88 -18.98
C GLU A 201 -12.33 -4.49 -18.39
N GLU A 202 -11.05 -4.25 -18.08
CA GLU A 202 -10.55 -2.91 -17.76
C GLU A 202 -11.09 -1.93 -18.81
N VAL A 203 -11.63 -0.80 -18.37
CA VAL A 203 -11.93 0.33 -19.28
C VAL A 203 -10.67 0.56 -20.09
N ALA A 204 -10.71 0.25 -21.38
CA ALA A 204 -9.58 0.35 -22.27
C ALA A 204 -9.09 1.81 -22.23
N HIS A 205 -8.03 2.05 -21.47
CA HIS A 205 -7.34 3.32 -21.52
C HIS A 205 -6.76 3.47 -22.93
N ARG A 206 -6.74 4.71 -23.45
CA ARG A 206 -6.07 5.03 -24.72
C ARG A 206 -4.69 4.39 -24.73
N SER A 207 -4.34 3.74 -25.83
CA SER A 207 -3.04 3.11 -25.98
C SER A 207 -1.92 4.14 -25.82
N PRO A 208 -0.73 3.76 -25.33
CA PRO A 208 0.41 4.66 -25.29
C PRO A 208 0.72 5.30 -26.65
N GLN A 209 0.48 4.59 -27.77
CA GLN A 209 0.66 5.17 -29.10
C GLN A 209 -0.35 6.28 -29.41
N GLU A 210 -1.61 6.14 -29.01
CA GLU A 210 -2.63 7.18 -29.19
C GLU A 210 -2.31 8.42 -28.35
N ILE A 211 -1.89 8.21 -27.09
CA ILE A 211 -1.44 9.31 -26.21
C ILE A 211 -0.24 10.03 -26.85
N MET A 212 0.73 9.29 -27.39
CA MET A 212 1.89 9.88 -28.06
C MET A 212 1.53 10.66 -29.33
N ARG A 213 0.56 10.19 -30.12
CA ARG A 213 0.08 10.93 -31.31
C ARG A 213 -0.60 12.23 -30.91
N GLU A 214 -1.40 12.21 -29.85
CA GLU A 214 -2.08 13.40 -29.34
C GLU A 214 -1.08 14.44 -28.81
N ILE A 215 -0.08 14.00 -28.04
CA ILE A 215 1.03 14.86 -27.57
C ILE A 215 1.74 15.52 -28.77
N ALA A 216 2.11 14.72 -29.78
CA ALA A 216 2.77 15.25 -30.97
C ALA A 216 1.89 16.27 -31.75
N GLY A 217 0.57 16.05 -31.77
CA GLY A 217 -0.39 17.00 -32.35
C GLY A 217 -0.46 18.32 -31.58
N LEU A 218 -0.56 18.26 -30.25
CA LEU A 218 -0.57 19.43 -29.36
C LEU A 218 0.74 20.22 -29.42
N ASP A 219 1.88 19.53 -29.54
CA ASP A 219 3.19 20.17 -29.72
C ASP A 219 3.26 20.90 -31.07
N ALA A 220 2.72 20.32 -32.14
CA ALA A 220 2.67 20.96 -33.45
C ALA A 220 1.76 22.22 -33.45
N GLU A 221 0.64 22.18 -32.73
CA GLU A 221 -0.20 23.38 -32.53
C GLU A 221 0.54 24.43 -31.70
N SER A 222 1.17 24.04 -30.59
CA SER A 222 1.93 24.94 -29.73
C SER A 222 3.07 25.61 -30.50
N ALA A 223 3.78 24.87 -31.35
CA ALA A 223 4.83 25.40 -32.23
C ALA A 223 4.28 26.44 -33.23
N LYS A 224 3.08 26.22 -33.80
CA LYS A 224 2.42 27.22 -34.67
C LYS A 224 2.07 28.49 -33.91
N VAL A 225 1.51 28.35 -32.70
CA VAL A 225 1.15 29.49 -31.85
C VAL A 225 2.40 30.31 -31.50
N LEU A 226 3.48 29.66 -31.07
CA LEU A 226 4.74 30.31 -30.75
C LEU A 226 5.35 31.04 -31.96
N LYS A 227 5.30 30.43 -33.15
CA LYS A 227 5.77 31.07 -34.39
C LYS A 227 4.96 32.32 -34.74
N ASN A 228 3.64 32.28 -34.56
CA ASN A 228 2.77 33.42 -34.80
C ASN A 228 3.06 34.58 -33.83
N ILE A 229 3.29 34.28 -32.55
CA ILE A 229 3.69 35.27 -31.54
C ILE A 229 5.07 35.86 -31.88
N GLY A 230 6.03 35.02 -32.25
CA GLY A 230 7.37 35.47 -32.64
C GLY A 230 7.40 36.36 -33.89
N ALA A 231 6.41 36.25 -34.78
CA ALA A 231 6.27 37.12 -35.95
C ALA A 231 5.63 38.49 -35.65
N LEU A 232 5.11 38.68 -34.43
CA LEU A 232 4.52 39.93 -33.94
C LEU A 232 5.50 40.76 -33.08
N LEU A 233 6.70 40.23 -32.81
CA LEU A 233 7.82 40.90 -32.15
C LEU A 233 8.84 41.37 -33.18
#